data_AF-A0A4Q2Z4W8-F1
#
_entry.id   AF-A0A4Q2Z4W8-F1
#
_cell.length_a   1.000
_cell.length_b   1.000
_cell.length_c   1.000
_cell.angle_alpha   90.00
_cell.angle_beta   90.00
_cell.angle_gamma   90.00
#
_symmetry.space_group_name_H-M   'P 1'
#
loop_
_entity.id
_entity.type
_entity.pdbx_description
1 polymer ?
#
loop_
_entity_poly.entity_id
_entity_poly.type
_entity_poly.pdbx_seq_one_letter_code
_entity_poly.pdbx_strand_id
1 'polypeptide(L)'
;MKAIGGEPVGIDLRPFVEAAKLLYEGPWVAERWAAVGGFVEENPGEVFPVTRKILEASKGWDAAATFQAQYRLADLARLAGKVWTDIEVLLLPTTPRIFTVAEVLDEPFQTNATLGKYTNFMNLLDLSAIAVPAGKAREGRARWGVTFAAPAGWDGELLKLAARFVGEPACDFSKAPRPVVPVVVCGAHMEGLPLHWQLAERGATLRSRTKTAPVYRMYAMPAVGSIPTRPALIREEEAGAAIEVEVWDLSTADFGDFVSRIPGPLGIGKVLLENGEELPGFIAEPRAADGAEEITGFGGWKAWLASKQ
;
A
#
# COMPACT_ATOMS: atom_id res chain seq x y z
N MET A 1 18.20 18.03 2.11
CA MET A 1 18.06 17.31 0.83
C MET A 1 19.38 16.92 0.21
N LYS A 2 20.19 17.84 -0.36
CA LYS A 2 21.48 17.46 -0.98
C LYS A 2 22.39 16.65 -0.04
N ALA A 3 22.48 17.07 1.23
CA ALA A 3 23.27 16.36 2.25
C ALA A 3 22.79 14.93 2.56
N ILE A 4 21.53 14.58 2.23
CA ILE A 4 20.97 13.24 2.41
C ILE A 4 20.79 12.51 1.06
N GLY A 5 21.48 12.96 0.00
CA GLY A 5 21.50 12.32 -1.32
C GLY A 5 20.47 12.82 -2.33
N GLY A 6 19.67 13.83 -2.01
CA GLY A 6 18.66 14.34 -2.95
C GLY A 6 19.23 15.20 -4.07
N GLU A 7 18.81 14.93 -5.31
CA GLU A 7 19.17 15.69 -6.51
C GLU A 7 18.07 16.70 -6.86
N PRO A 8 18.35 18.01 -6.90
CA PRO A 8 17.32 19.01 -7.21
C PRO A 8 17.00 19.05 -8.71
N VAL A 9 15.73 18.88 -9.03
CA VAL A 9 15.20 19.07 -10.39
C VAL A 9 14.21 20.24 -10.37
N GLY A 10 14.39 21.19 -11.30
CA GLY A 10 13.46 22.30 -11.46
C GLY A 10 12.19 21.83 -12.17
N ILE A 11 11.04 22.07 -11.57
CA ILE A 11 9.74 21.66 -12.11
C ILE A 11 8.81 22.85 -12.30
N ASP A 12 7.89 22.74 -13.27
CA ASP A 12 6.85 23.73 -13.48
C ASP A 12 5.66 23.48 -12.55
N LEU A 13 5.51 24.32 -11.53
CA LEU A 13 4.43 24.21 -10.55
C LEU A 13 3.10 24.83 -11.03
N ARG A 14 3.05 25.45 -12.23
CA ARG A 14 1.83 26.13 -12.71
C ARG A 14 0.58 25.24 -12.70
N PRO A 15 0.60 23.99 -13.19
CA PRO A 15 -0.60 23.13 -13.17
C PRO A 15 -1.12 22.86 -11.76
N PHE A 16 -0.23 22.69 -10.79
CA PHE A 16 -0.58 22.47 -9.38
C PHE A 16 -1.23 23.73 -8.80
N VAL A 17 -0.62 24.89 -9.00
CA VAL A 17 -1.15 26.17 -8.49
C VAL A 17 -2.49 26.52 -9.15
N GLU A 18 -2.67 26.21 -10.44
CA GLU A 18 -3.97 26.39 -11.12
C GLU A 18 -5.04 25.45 -10.55
N ALA A 19 -4.70 24.19 -10.22
CA ALA A 19 -5.63 23.28 -9.55
C ALA A 19 -6.04 23.82 -8.17
N ALA A 20 -5.08 24.35 -7.40
CA ALA A 20 -5.34 24.99 -6.11
C ALA A 20 -6.34 26.17 -6.19
N LYS A 21 -6.36 26.91 -7.31
CA LYS A 21 -7.32 28.02 -7.49
C LYS A 21 -8.75 27.53 -7.53
N LEU A 22 -9.02 26.35 -8.13
CA LEU A 22 -10.37 25.78 -8.19
C LEU A 22 -10.98 25.53 -6.81
N LEU A 23 -10.17 25.39 -5.77
CA LEU A 23 -10.65 25.21 -4.39
C LEU A 23 -11.41 26.44 -3.86
N TYR A 24 -11.04 27.65 -4.32
CA TYR A 24 -11.61 28.92 -3.83
C TYR A 24 -12.31 29.73 -4.93
N GLU A 25 -11.81 29.69 -6.15
CA GLU A 25 -12.40 30.32 -7.35
C GLU A 25 -13.35 29.37 -8.09
N GLY A 26 -13.57 28.16 -7.55
CA GLY A 26 -14.45 27.15 -8.11
C GLY A 26 -15.48 26.61 -7.10
N PRO A 27 -16.24 25.61 -7.52
CA PRO A 27 -17.45 25.16 -6.82
C PRO A 27 -17.19 24.28 -5.60
N TRP A 28 -15.93 23.94 -5.28
CA TRP A 28 -15.60 23.13 -4.09
C TRP A 28 -16.02 23.77 -2.77
N VAL A 29 -16.19 25.09 -2.72
CA VAL A 29 -16.76 25.76 -1.54
C VAL A 29 -18.21 25.31 -1.28
N ALA A 30 -18.93 24.84 -2.29
CA ALA A 30 -20.29 24.31 -2.16
C ALA A 30 -20.34 23.00 -1.36
N GLU A 31 -19.25 22.23 -1.27
CA GLU A 31 -19.20 21.06 -0.36
C GLU A 31 -19.35 21.49 1.10
N ARG A 32 -18.74 22.62 1.47
CA ARG A 32 -18.89 23.19 2.82
C ARG A 32 -20.33 23.63 3.06
N TRP A 33 -20.95 24.26 2.07
CA TRP A 33 -22.36 24.66 2.17
C TRP A 33 -23.30 23.45 2.25
N ALA A 34 -23.05 22.39 1.48
CA ALA A 34 -23.81 21.16 1.57
C ALA A 34 -23.73 20.54 2.98
N ALA A 35 -22.56 20.63 3.64
CA ALA A 35 -22.36 20.07 4.97
C ALA A 35 -22.99 20.92 6.10
N VAL A 36 -22.90 22.26 6.03
CA VAL A 36 -23.29 23.13 7.16
C VAL A 36 -24.25 24.27 6.82
N GLY A 37 -24.73 24.38 5.58
CA GLY A 37 -25.53 25.50 5.08
C GLY A 37 -26.83 25.72 5.87
N GLY A 38 -27.54 24.65 6.23
CA GLY A 38 -28.76 24.76 7.05
C GLY A 38 -28.51 25.41 8.41
N PHE A 39 -27.42 25.04 9.09
CA PHE A 39 -27.04 25.66 10.37
C PHE A 39 -26.75 27.16 10.21
N VAL A 40 -26.06 27.55 9.13
CA VAL A 40 -25.74 28.96 8.85
C VAL A 40 -27.01 29.79 8.62
N GLU A 41 -28.02 29.21 7.97
CA GLU A 41 -29.30 29.88 7.70
C GLU A 41 -30.14 30.03 8.96
N GLU A 42 -30.17 29.01 9.82
CA GLU A 42 -30.92 29.04 11.09
C GLU A 42 -30.24 29.94 12.14
N ASN A 43 -28.91 30.06 12.11
CA ASN A 43 -28.12 30.73 13.16
C ASN A 43 -27.16 31.81 12.59
N PRO A 44 -27.67 32.83 11.88
CA PRO A 44 -26.84 33.81 11.16
C PRO A 44 -25.86 34.59 12.05
N GLY A 45 -26.18 34.77 13.33
CA GLY A 45 -25.34 35.51 14.30
C GLY A 45 -24.25 34.68 14.98
N GLU A 46 -24.28 33.35 14.82
CA GLU A 46 -23.38 32.43 15.55
C GLU A 46 -22.15 32.02 14.73
N VAL A 47 -22.10 32.41 13.45
CA VAL A 47 -21.00 32.09 12.55
C VAL A 47 -20.04 33.27 12.43
N PHE A 48 -18.74 33.00 12.60
CA PHE A 48 -17.71 34.03 12.44
C PHE A 48 -17.83 34.74 11.08
N PRO A 49 -17.84 36.10 11.00
CA PRO A 49 -18.21 36.82 9.78
C PRO A 49 -17.38 36.48 8.54
N VAL A 50 -16.07 36.24 8.70
CA VAL A 50 -15.19 35.84 7.59
C VAL A 50 -15.59 34.48 7.03
N THR A 51 -15.82 33.50 7.91
CA THR A 51 -16.25 32.15 7.53
C THR A 51 -17.62 32.18 6.87
N ARG A 52 -18.57 32.93 7.44
CA ARG A 52 -19.91 33.10 6.88
C ARG A 52 -19.86 33.63 5.46
N LYS A 53 -19.07 34.69 5.21
CA LYS A 53 -18.89 35.27 3.87
C LYS A 53 -18.36 34.26 2.85
N ILE A 54 -17.42 33.40 3.24
CA ILE A 54 -16.88 32.33 2.37
C ILE A 54 -17.97 31.30 2.05
N LEU A 55 -18.73 30.87 3.07
CA LEU A 55 -19.79 29.88 2.91
C LEU A 55 -20.92 30.41 2.02
N GLU A 56 -21.39 31.64 2.25
CA GLU A 56 -22.47 32.25 1.47
C GLU A 56 -22.08 32.51 0.01
N ALA A 57 -20.80 32.78 -0.28
CA ALA A 57 -20.30 32.91 -1.65
C ALA A 57 -20.49 31.63 -2.48
N SER A 58 -20.67 30.47 -1.85
CA SER A 58 -20.92 29.21 -2.57
C SER A 58 -22.29 29.13 -3.25
N LYS A 59 -23.28 29.92 -2.81
CA LYS A 59 -24.66 29.88 -3.32
C LYS A 59 -24.78 30.22 -4.80
N GLY A 60 -23.76 30.84 -5.39
CA GLY A 60 -23.72 31.21 -6.81
C GLY A 60 -23.29 30.09 -7.76
N TRP A 61 -22.87 28.93 -7.27
CA TRP A 61 -22.43 27.81 -8.11
C TRP A 61 -23.58 26.85 -8.41
N ASP A 62 -23.76 26.53 -9.68
CA ASP A 62 -24.74 25.53 -10.14
C ASP A 62 -24.07 24.17 -10.48
N ALA A 63 -24.89 23.19 -10.83
CA ALA A 63 -24.41 21.86 -11.20
C ALA A 63 -23.54 21.88 -12.47
N ALA A 64 -23.86 22.73 -13.46
CA ALA A 64 -23.11 22.82 -14.70
C ALA A 64 -21.69 23.36 -14.47
N ALA A 65 -21.57 24.44 -13.70
CA ALA A 65 -20.28 24.99 -13.28
C ALA A 65 -19.48 23.98 -12.45
N THR A 66 -20.16 23.18 -11.62
CA THR A 66 -19.54 22.09 -10.86
C THR A 66 -18.88 21.05 -11.77
N PHE A 67 -19.60 20.53 -12.77
CA PHE A 67 -19.02 19.57 -13.70
C PHE A 67 -17.92 20.17 -14.57
N GLN A 68 -18.07 21.43 -15.02
CA GLN A 68 -17.00 22.13 -15.77
C GLN A 68 -15.71 22.25 -14.95
N ALA A 69 -15.82 22.57 -13.66
CA ALA A 69 -14.66 22.66 -12.78
C ALA A 69 -14.02 21.30 -12.53
N GLN A 70 -14.80 20.22 -12.42
CA GLN A 70 -14.28 18.85 -12.34
C GLN A 70 -13.51 18.45 -13.61
N TYR A 71 -14.04 18.79 -14.80
CA TYR A 71 -13.34 18.53 -16.07
C TYR A 71 -12.02 19.31 -16.13
N ARG A 72 -12.03 20.58 -15.71
CA ARG A 72 -10.82 21.39 -15.62
C ARG A 72 -9.80 20.80 -14.64
N LEU A 73 -10.24 20.30 -13.49
CA LEU A 73 -9.37 19.63 -12.53
C LEU A 73 -8.74 18.37 -13.13
N ALA A 74 -9.50 17.54 -13.84
CA ALA A 74 -8.99 16.34 -14.49
C ALA A 74 -7.90 16.66 -15.54
N ASP A 75 -8.08 17.74 -16.33
CA ASP A 75 -7.07 18.22 -17.26
C ASP A 75 -5.79 18.69 -16.55
N LEU A 76 -5.96 19.45 -15.46
CA LEU A 76 -4.83 19.93 -14.66
C LEU A 76 -4.09 18.77 -13.98
N ALA A 77 -4.81 17.77 -13.47
CA ALA A 77 -4.22 16.56 -12.89
C ALA A 77 -3.39 15.79 -13.92
N ARG A 78 -3.88 15.65 -15.16
CA ARG A 78 -3.11 15.03 -16.25
C ARG A 78 -1.84 15.81 -16.60
N LEU A 79 -1.89 17.15 -16.54
CA LEU A 79 -0.71 17.99 -16.79
C LEU A 79 0.30 17.92 -15.64
N ALA A 80 -0.18 18.06 -14.40
CA ALA A 80 0.61 17.93 -13.18
C ALA A 80 1.26 16.53 -13.08
N GLY A 81 0.54 15.50 -13.49
CA GLY A 81 1.00 14.11 -13.47
C GLY A 81 2.27 13.85 -14.27
N LYS A 82 2.55 14.67 -15.30
CA LYS A 82 3.78 14.56 -16.09
C LYS A 82 5.04 14.87 -15.28
N VAL A 83 4.94 15.67 -14.23
CA VAL A 83 6.10 16.02 -13.39
C VAL A 83 6.68 14.78 -12.71
N TRP A 84 5.84 13.78 -12.39
CA TRP A 84 6.27 12.57 -11.70
C TRP A 84 7.11 11.62 -12.57
N THR A 85 7.29 11.89 -13.87
CA THR A 85 8.28 11.16 -14.68
C THR A 85 9.70 11.59 -14.37
N ASP A 86 9.87 12.81 -13.88
CA ASP A 86 11.17 13.47 -13.72
C ASP A 86 11.60 13.55 -12.25
N ILE A 87 10.66 13.38 -11.32
CA ILE A 87 10.91 13.45 -9.87
C ILE A 87 10.11 12.41 -9.09
N GLU A 88 10.64 12.03 -7.93
CA GLU A 88 9.98 11.12 -6.99
C GLU A 88 9.23 11.88 -5.88
N VAL A 89 9.66 13.10 -5.57
CA VAL A 89 9.13 13.90 -4.47
C VAL A 89 9.20 15.39 -4.77
N LEU A 90 8.12 16.10 -4.47
CA LEU A 90 8.10 17.56 -4.41
C LEU A 90 8.62 18.03 -3.06
N LEU A 91 9.52 19.00 -3.07
CA LEU A 91 9.94 19.75 -1.88
C LEU A 91 9.45 21.20 -2.00
N LEU A 92 8.53 21.58 -1.12
CA LEU A 92 7.93 22.92 -1.11
C LEU A 92 8.07 23.57 0.26
N PRO A 93 8.13 24.91 0.36
CA PRO A 93 7.81 25.59 1.61
C PRO A 93 6.45 25.14 2.12
N THR A 94 6.32 24.81 3.41
CA THR A 94 5.00 24.48 3.98
C THR A 94 4.06 25.68 3.88
N THR A 95 4.58 26.87 4.19
CA THR A 95 3.93 28.15 3.92
C THR A 95 4.96 29.14 3.37
N PRO A 96 4.57 30.07 2.48
CA PRO A 96 5.51 31.05 1.91
C PRO A 96 6.08 32.02 2.95
N ARG A 97 5.27 32.36 3.97
CA ARG A 97 5.64 33.23 5.10
C ARG A 97 4.70 33.01 6.28
N ILE A 98 5.01 33.64 7.41
CA ILE A 98 4.22 33.61 8.65
C ILE A 98 3.68 35.01 8.94
N PHE A 99 2.42 35.09 9.34
CA PHE A 99 1.73 36.33 9.71
C PHE A 99 1.53 36.43 11.23
N THR A 100 1.51 37.66 11.73
CA THR A 100 1.05 37.99 13.08
C THR A 100 -0.47 37.99 13.13
N VAL A 101 -1.02 37.93 14.34
CA VAL A 101 -2.47 38.05 14.56
C VAL A 101 -3.00 39.37 13.98
N ALA A 102 -2.28 40.48 14.17
CA ALA A 102 -2.68 41.78 13.64
C ALA A 102 -2.75 41.78 12.10
N GLU A 103 -1.74 41.23 11.42
CA GLU A 103 -1.76 41.11 9.94
C GLU A 103 -2.94 40.26 9.45
N VAL A 104 -3.29 39.18 10.16
CA VAL A 104 -4.43 38.32 9.79
C VAL A 104 -5.77 39.01 10.03
N LEU A 105 -5.91 39.78 11.12
CA LEU A 105 -7.15 40.51 11.41
C LEU A 105 -7.39 41.68 10.45
N ASP A 106 -6.32 42.32 9.98
CA ASP A 106 -6.37 43.40 9.00
C ASP A 106 -6.77 42.88 7.61
N GLU A 107 -6.14 41.79 7.15
CA GLU A 107 -6.33 41.23 5.81
C GLU A 107 -6.61 39.70 5.81
N PRO A 108 -7.75 39.25 6.35
CA PRO A 108 -8.01 37.82 6.63
C PRO A 108 -8.09 36.95 5.37
N PHE A 109 -8.54 37.50 4.23
CA PHE A 109 -8.66 36.75 2.98
C PHE A 109 -7.31 36.62 2.27
N GLN A 110 -6.57 37.72 2.14
CA GLN A 110 -5.29 37.76 1.44
C GLN A 110 -4.22 36.96 2.18
N THR A 111 -4.17 37.07 3.51
CA THR A 111 -3.22 36.32 4.34
C THR A 111 -3.48 34.81 4.25
N ASN A 112 -4.74 34.39 4.32
CA ASN A 112 -5.14 33.00 4.13
C ASN A 112 -4.80 32.47 2.73
N ALA A 113 -5.09 33.24 1.68
CA ALA A 113 -4.72 32.87 0.31
C ALA A 113 -3.21 32.70 0.12
N THR A 114 -2.41 33.56 0.77
CA THR A 114 -0.95 33.46 0.76
C THR A 114 -0.48 32.18 1.46
N LEU A 115 -1.04 31.85 2.62
CA LEU A 115 -0.68 30.64 3.38
C LEU A 115 -0.99 29.36 2.59
N GLY A 116 -2.09 29.35 1.82
CA GLY A 116 -2.54 28.19 1.05
C GLY A 116 -1.78 27.89 -0.25
N LYS A 117 -0.81 28.75 -0.65
CA LYS A 117 -0.16 28.69 -1.97
C LYS A 117 0.42 27.31 -2.34
N TYR A 118 0.98 26.59 -1.37
CA TYR A 118 1.66 25.31 -1.59
C TYR A 118 0.92 24.10 -1.00
N THR A 119 -0.30 24.28 -0.48
CA THR A 119 -1.06 23.22 0.20
C THR A 119 -2.35 22.86 -0.53
N ASN A 120 -3.03 23.84 -1.14
CA ASN A 120 -4.42 23.68 -1.57
C ASN A 120 -4.64 22.69 -2.71
N PHE A 121 -3.61 22.34 -3.48
CA PHE A 121 -3.73 21.39 -4.58
C PHE A 121 -3.57 19.93 -4.15
N MET A 122 -2.99 19.66 -2.97
CA MET A 122 -2.56 18.30 -2.61
C MET A 122 -3.72 17.30 -2.61
N ASN A 123 -4.81 17.64 -1.92
CA ASN A 123 -6.00 16.77 -1.86
C ASN A 123 -6.72 16.69 -3.21
N LEU A 124 -6.79 17.80 -3.96
CA LEU A 124 -7.44 17.83 -5.27
C LEU A 124 -6.72 16.97 -6.32
N LEU A 125 -5.41 16.77 -6.15
CA LEU A 125 -4.55 16.03 -7.07
C LEU A 125 -4.13 14.66 -6.53
N ASP A 126 -4.81 14.15 -5.49
CA ASP A 126 -4.57 12.83 -4.88
C ASP A 126 -3.09 12.60 -4.50
N LEU A 127 -2.54 13.56 -3.74
CA LEU A 127 -1.17 13.51 -3.25
C LEU A 127 -1.11 13.16 -1.76
N SER A 128 -0.07 12.43 -1.38
CA SER A 128 0.37 12.26 -0.01
C SER A 128 1.38 13.36 0.35
N ALA A 129 1.38 13.84 1.60
CA ALA A 129 2.28 14.90 2.02
C ALA A 129 2.67 14.81 3.50
N ILE A 130 3.91 15.19 3.82
CA ILE A 130 4.41 15.32 5.19
C ILE A 130 5.13 16.64 5.38
N ALA A 131 4.70 17.43 6.36
CA ALA A 131 5.34 18.69 6.74
C ALA A 131 6.37 18.44 7.84
N VAL A 132 7.59 18.94 7.64
CA VAL A 132 8.73 18.75 8.55
C VAL A 132 9.38 20.09 8.92
N PRO A 133 9.94 20.23 10.14
CA PRO A 133 10.74 21.39 10.50
C PRO A 133 11.98 21.53 9.61
N ALA A 134 12.29 22.75 9.16
CA ALA A 134 13.45 23.04 8.31
C ALA A 134 14.18 24.33 8.73
N GLY A 135 13.94 24.81 9.95
CA GLY A 135 14.62 25.97 10.52
C GLY A 135 13.68 26.96 11.18
N LYS A 136 14.03 28.24 11.07
CA LYS A 136 13.29 29.35 11.68
C LYS A 136 13.08 30.48 10.67
N ALA A 137 11.96 31.17 10.79
CA ALA A 137 11.62 32.39 10.06
C ALA A 137 11.56 33.60 11.02
N ARG A 138 11.33 34.79 10.46
CA ARG A 138 11.25 36.07 11.20
C ARG A 138 12.44 36.25 12.15
N GLU A 139 13.65 36.24 11.59
CA GLU A 139 14.90 36.45 12.34
C GLU A 139 15.05 35.48 13.53
N GLY A 140 14.53 34.25 13.39
CA GLY A 140 14.64 33.23 14.43
C GLY A 140 13.48 33.20 15.44
N ARG A 141 12.46 34.06 15.32
CA ARG A 141 11.34 34.12 16.28
C ARG A 141 10.28 33.05 16.07
N ALA A 142 10.14 32.53 14.85
CA ALA A 142 9.12 31.54 14.52
C ALA A 142 9.75 30.30 13.87
N ARG A 143 9.18 29.10 14.12
CA ARG A 143 9.59 27.88 13.41
C ARG A 143 9.13 27.94 11.95
N TRP A 144 9.93 27.41 11.04
CA TRP A 144 9.58 27.28 9.63
C TRP A 144 9.88 25.86 9.14
N GLY A 145 9.13 25.43 8.15
CA GLY A 145 9.13 24.06 7.68
C GLY A 145 8.97 23.97 6.17
N VAL A 146 9.28 22.77 5.69
CA VAL A 146 9.05 22.35 4.32
C VAL A 146 8.10 21.17 4.32
N THR A 147 7.39 21.00 3.21
CA THR A 147 6.51 19.86 2.98
C THR A 147 7.09 19.02 1.85
N PHE A 148 7.25 17.73 2.11
CA PHE A 148 7.45 16.73 1.07
C PHE A 148 6.09 16.25 0.58
N ALA A 149 5.90 16.17 -0.74
CA ALA A 149 4.68 15.62 -1.33
C ALA A 149 5.01 14.64 -2.46
N ALA A 150 4.22 13.59 -2.57
CA ALA A 150 4.37 12.53 -3.56
C ALA A 150 2.97 12.03 -3.97
N PRO A 151 2.84 11.21 -5.02
CA PRO A 151 1.56 10.58 -5.37
C PRO A 151 0.94 9.80 -4.21
N ALA A 152 -0.37 9.50 -4.29
CA ALA A 152 -1.06 8.66 -3.32
C ALA A 152 -0.35 7.31 -3.06
N GLY A 153 -0.36 6.86 -1.80
CA GLY A 153 0.25 5.60 -1.37
C GLY A 153 1.74 5.67 -1.02
N TRP A 154 2.36 6.85 -1.10
CA TRP A 154 3.77 7.06 -0.78
C TRP A 154 4.04 7.45 0.69
N ASP A 155 3.04 7.37 1.57
CA ASP A 155 3.11 7.81 2.97
C ASP A 155 4.29 7.20 3.73
N GLY A 156 4.54 5.89 3.55
CA GLY A 156 5.67 5.20 4.19
C GLY A 156 7.04 5.69 3.70
N GLU A 157 7.17 5.99 2.41
CA GLU A 157 8.42 6.53 1.84
C GLU A 157 8.63 7.99 2.25
N LEU A 158 7.56 8.78 2.28
CA LEU A 158 7.59 10.15 2.81
C LEU A 158 7.99 10.18 4.29
N LEU A 159 7.50 9.25 5.12
CA LEU A 159 7.92 9.13 6.51
C LEU A 159 9.39 8.76 6.66
N LYS A 160 9.90 7.80 5.87
CA LYS A 160 11.34 7.47 5.84
C LYS A 160 12.19 8.67 5.42
N LEU A 161 11.74 9.41 4.40
CA LEU A 161 12.43 10.60 3.91
C LEU A 161 12.44 11.71 4.96
N ALA A 162 11.30 11.95 5.61
CA ALA A 162 11.16 12.90 6.69
C ALA A 162 12.11 12.57 7.84
N ALA A 163 12.11 11.32 8.33
CA ALA A 163 12.99 10.88 9.40
C ALA A 163 14.46 11.12 9.07
N ARG A 164 14.90 10.75 7.85
CA ARG A 164 16.25 11.05 7.36
C ARG A 164 16.55 12.55 7.29
N PHE A 165 15.58 13.35 6.86
CA PHE A 165 15.74 14.80 6.73
C PHE A 165 15.89 15.50 8.08
N VAL A 166 15.10 15.10 9.09
CA VAL A 166 15.17 15.69 10.43
C VAL A 166 16.20 15.04 11.35
N GLY A 167 16.85 13.96 10.92
CA GLY A 167 17.85 13.23 11.70
C GLY A 167 17.27 12.28 12.75
N GLU A 168 16.04 11.80 12.54
CA GLU A 168 15.37 10.81 13.39
C GLU A 168 15.72 9.37 12.96
N PRO A 169 15.57 8.37 13.86
CA PRO A 169 15.72 6.97 13.50
C PRO A 169 14.79 6.58 12.35
N ALA A 170 15.25 5.67 11.47
CA ALA A 170 14.46 5.21 10.35
C ALA A 170 13.16 4.54 10.81
N CYS A 171 12.04 4.89 10.17
CA CYS A 171 10.77 4.22 10.41
C CYS A 171 10.85 2.76 9.92
N ASP A 172 10.66 1.82 10.84
CA ASP A 172 10.59 0.40 10.52
C ASP A 172 9.14 -0.04 10.29
N PHE A 173 8.72 0.01 9.02
CA PHE A 173 7.41 -0.49 8.59
C PHE A 173 7.40 -2.00 8.32
N SER A 174 8.51 -2.72 8.51
CA SER A 174 8.54 -4.19 8.32
C SER A 174 7.62 -4.91 9.31
N LYS A 175 7.30 -4.27 10.44
CA LYS A 175 6.40 -4.78 11.48
C LYS A 175 4.94 -4.37 11.28
N ALA A 176 4.63 -3.55 10.27
CA ALA A 176 3.24 -3.22 9.98
C ALA A 176 2.53 -4.50 9.51
N PRO A 177 1.33 -4.83 10.04
CA PRO A 177 0.61 -6.01 9.62
C PRO A 177 0.28 -5.90 8.14
N ARG A 178 0.91 -6.76 7.33
CA ARG A 178 0.59 -6.90 5.91
C ARG A 178 -0.47 -7.99 5.74
N PRO A 179 -1.38 -7.88 4.77
CA PRO A 179 -2.22 -9.00 4.38
C PRO A 179 -1.32 -10.19 4.00
N VAL A 180 -1.50 -11.31 4.70
CA VAL A 180 -0.77 -12.54 4.44
C VAL A 180 -1.70 -13.62 3.88
N VAL A 181 -1.14 -14.48 3.04
CA VAL A 181 -1.77 -15.67 2.50
C VAL A 181 -1.07 -16.88 3.13
N PRO A 182 -1.77 -17.69 3.94
CA PRO A 182 -1.21 -18.95 4.42
C PRO A 182 -1.13 -19.96 3.27
N VAL A 183 -0.01 -20.68 3.19
CA VAL A 183 0.24 -21.70 2.17
C VAL A 183 0.70 -23.00 2.82
N VAL A 184 0.01 -24.09 2.49
CA VAL A 184 0.35 -25.44 2.93
C VAL A 184 1.40 -26.03 2.00
N VAL A 185 2.55 -26.42 2.54
CA VAL A 185 3.63 -27.12 1.84
C VAL A 185 3.82 -28.51 2.42
N CYS A 186 3.93 -29.50 1.53
CA CYS A 186 4.01 -30.93 1.89
C CYS A 186 5.24 -31.62 1.29
N GLY A 187 6.24 -30.83 0.85
CA GLY A 187 7.35 -31.33 0.04
C GLY A 187 8.61 -30.51 0.14
N ALA A 188 9.34 -30.37 -0.97
CA ALA A 188 10.69 -29.78 -1.00
C ALA A 188 10.81 -28.35 -0.42
N HIS A 189 9.70 -27.63 -0.24
CA HIS A 189 9.64 -26.31 0.38
C HIS A 189 9.56 -26.32 1.92
N MET A 190 9.30 -27.48 2.54
CA MET A 190 9.27 -27.60 4.01
C MET A 190 10.65 -27.27 4.61
N GLU A 191 10.68 -26.80 5.85
CA GLU A 191 11.90 -26.40 6.55
C GLU A 191 12.95 -27.52 6.54
N GLY A 192 14.18 -27.16 6.17
CA GLY A 192 15.31 -28.08 6.04
C GLY A 192 15.41 -28.82 4.70
N LEU A 193 14.49 -28.61 3.77
CA LEU A 193 14.50 -29.27 2.45
C LEU A 193 14.99 -28.35 1.31
N PRO A 194 15.41 -28.91 0.15
CA PRO A 194 16.20 -28.19 -0.85
C PRO A 194 15.55 -26.95 -1.51
N LEU A 195 14.23 -26.81 -1.48
CA LEU A 195 13.52 -25.65 -2.04
C LEU A 195 12.96 -24.70 -0.97
N HIS A 196 13.28 -24.94 0.31
CA HIS A 196 12.83 -24.07 1.40
C HIS A 196 13.28 -22.62 1.24
N TRP A 197 14.45 -22.40 0.61
CA TRP A 197 14.96 -21.07 0.32
C TRP A 197 14.00 -20.20 -0.49
N GLN A 198 13.11 -20.78 -1.30
CA GLN A 198 12.09 -20.04 -2.04
C GLN A 198 11.04 -19.41 -1.10
N LEU A 199 10.75 -20.02 0.04
CA LEU A 199 9.91 -19.38 1.06
C LEU A 199 10.73 -18.36 1.87
N ALA A 200 11.95 -18.74 2.27
CA ALA A 200 12.81 -17.89 3.10
C ALA A 200 13.21 -16.57 2.40
N GLU A 201 13.52 -16.59 1.10
CA GLU A 201 13.88 -15.37 0.34
C GLU A 201 12.73 -14.37 0.23
N ARG A 202 11.48 -14.85 0.34
CA ARG A 202 10.24 -14.06 0.35
C ARG A 202 9.83 -13.62 1.76
N GLY A 203 10.68 -13.86 2.76
CA GLY A 203 10.39 -13.51 4.15
C GLY A 203 9.21 -14.28 4.74
N ALA A 204 8.90 -15.47 4.23
CA ALA A 204 7.79 -16.27 4.73
C ALA A 204 8.01 -16.64 6.20
N THR A 205 6.95 -16.61 7.01
CA THR A 205 7.03 -17.01 8.43
C THR A 205 6.26 -18.30 8.67
N LEU A 206 6.86 -19.24 9.42
CA LEU A 206 6.21 -20.48 9.78
C LEU A 206 5.01 -20.18 10.67
N ARG A 207 3.80 -20.52 10.20
CA ARG A 207 2.56 -20.40 10.96
C ARG A 207 2.34 -21.63 11.84
N SER A 208 2.48 -22.83 11.29
CA SER A 208 2.28 -24.08 12.03
C SER A 208 2.90 -25.30 11.34
N ARG A 209 3.16 -26.34 12.14
CA ARG A 209 3.47 -27.71 11.69
C ARG A 209 2.27 -28.59 12.07
N THR A 210 1.66 -29.27 11.11
CA THR A 210 0.38 -29.98 11.31
C THR A 210 0.25 -31.11 10.28
N LYS A 211 -0.95 -31.67 10.14
CA LYS A 211 -1.29 -32.66 9.11
C LYS A 211 -2.50 -32.21 8.29
N THR A 212 -2.60 -32.76 7.09
CA THR A 212 -3.85 -32.75 6.34
C THR A 212 -4.93 -33.55 7.09
N ALA A 213 -6.19 -33.34 6.74
CA ALA A 213 -7.25 -34.30 7.04
C ALA A 213 -6.92 -35.68 6.42
N PRO A 214 -7.50 -36.79 6.92
CA PRO A 214 -7.16 -38.14 6.47
C PRO A 214 -7.80 -38.52 5.12
N VAL A 215 -7.76 -37.60 4.15
CA VAL A 215 -8.39 -37.72 2.82
C VAL A 215 -7.39 -37.44 1.70
N TYR A 216 -6.10 -37.68 1.95
CA TYR A 216 -5.04 -37.44 0.97
C TYR A 216 -4.15 -38.65 0.79
N ARG A 217 -3.72 -38.87 -0.45
CA ARG A 217 -2.64 -39.78 -0.81
C ARG A 217 -1.43 -38.99 -1.28
N MET A 218 -0.25 -39.48 -0.95
CA MET A 218 1.02 -38.87 -1.34
C MET A 218 1.81 -39.81 -2.23
N TYR A 219 2.32 -39.29 -3.34
CA TYR A 219 3.13 -40.05 -4.30
C TYR A 219 4.50 -39.38 -4.50
N ALA A 220 5.56 -40.16 -4.62
CA ALA A 220 6.87 -39.69 -5.04
C ALA A 220 6.98 -39.76 -6.56
N MET A 221 6.83 -38.62 -7.23
CA MET A 221 7.02 -38.53 -8.68
C MET A 221 8.49 -38.73 -9.03
N PRO A 222 8.84 -39.60 -10.00
CA PRO A 222 10.22 -39.82 -10.40
C PRO A 222 10.83 -38.53 -10.98
N ALA A 223 12.16 -38.46 -10.96
CA ALA A 223 12.89 -37.38 -11.61
C ALA A 223 12.66 -37.42 -13.13
N VAL A 224 12.46 -36.24 -13.74
CA VAL A 224 12.26 -36.09 -15.19
C VAL A 224 13.20 -35.00 -15.70
N GLY A 225 14.17 -35.38 -16.52
CA GLY A 225 15.21 -34.48 -17.00
C GLY A 225 16.01 -33.89 -15.83
N SER A 226 16.02 -32.57 -15.70
CA SER A 226 16.68 -31.84 -14.61
C SER A 226 15.79 -31.65 -13.37
N ILE A 227 14.53 -32.10 -13.40
CA ILE A 227 13.60 -31.91 -12.29
C ILE A 227 13.72 -33.10 -11.32
N PRO A 228 14.10 -32.89 -10.05
CA PRO A 228 14.29 -33.97 -9.09
C PRO A 228 12.97 -34.63 -8.70
N THR A 229 13.08 -35.77 -8.02
CA THR A 229 11.95 -36.44 -7.37
C THR A 229 11.24 -35.47 -6.43
N ARG A 230 9.91 -35.42 -6.52
CA ARG A 230 9.10 -34.47 -5.76
C ARG A 230 7.76 -35.11 -5.36
N PRO A 231 7.18 -34.72 -4.20
CA PRO A 231 5.92 -35.27 -3.77
C PRO A 231 4.76 -34.69 -4.57
N ALA A 232 3.74 -35.51 -4.77
CA ALA A 232 2.43 -35.15 -5.28
C ALA A 232 1.38 -35.48 -4.22
N LEU A 233 0.63 -34.47 -3.77
CA LEU A 233 -0.47 -34.64 -2.83
C LEU A 233 -1.79 -34.63 -3.62
N ILE A 234 -2.54 -35.74 -3.54
CA ILE A 234 -3.79 -35.93 -4.29
C ILE A 234 -4.89 -36.24 -3.28
N ARG A 235 -6.03 -35.54 -3.37
CA ARG A 235 -7.19 -35.78 -2.51
C ARG A 235 -7.88 -37.08 -2.92
N GLU A 236 -8.13 -37.95 -1.95
CA GLU A 236 -8.80 -39.24 -2.11
C GLU A 236 -9.63 -39.51 -0.85
N GLU A 237 -10.95 -39.46 -0.96
CA GLU A 237 -11.87 -39.48 0.20
C GLU A 237 -11.91 -40.83 0.91
N GLU A 238 -11.87 -41.95 0.17
CA GLU A 238 -12.09 -43.29 0.74
C GLU A 238 -10.80 -44.00 1.17
N ALA A 239 -9.65 -43.62 0.59
CA ALA A 239 -8.36 -44.30 0.77
C ALA A 239 -7.23 -43.33 1.11
N GLY A 240 -7.57 -42.19 1.71
CA GLY A 240 -6.61 -41.19 2.17
C GLY A 240 -6.01 -41.49 3.55
N ALA A 241 -4.94 -40.77 3.88
CA ALA A 241 -4.38 -40.68 5.22
C ALA A 241 -4.00 -39.23 5.54
N ALA A 242 -3.70 -38.98 6.82
CA ALA A 242 -3.23 -37.67 7.27
C ALA A 242 -1.73 -37.53 6.94
N ILE A 243 -1.38 -36.51 6.17
CA ILE A 243 -0.01 -36.27 5.67
C ILE A 243 0.60 -35.08 6.39
N GLU A 244 1.86 -35.20 6.83
CA GLU A 244 2.63 -34.11 7.43
C GLU A 244 2.79 -32.93 6.47
N VAL A 245 2.46 -31.73 6.96
CA VAL A 245 2.58 -30.48 6.22
C VAL A 245 3.07 -29.34 7.12
N GLU A 246 3.56 -28.28 6.49
CA GLU A 246 3.85 -27.01 7.14
C GLU A 246 2.97 -25.91 6.52
N VAL A 247 2.49 -24.99 7.36
CA VAL A 247 1.76 -23.81 6.90
C VAL A 247 2.67 -22.59 7.05
N TRP A 248 2.88 -21.86 5.96
CA TRP A 248 3.73 -20.68 5.89
C TRP A 248 2.93 -19.45 5.46
N ASP A 249 3.19 -18.31 6.10
CA ASP A 249 2.58 -17.04 5.74
C ASP A 249 3.45 -16.29 4.74
N LEU A 250 2.88 -15.94 3.58
CA LEU A 250 3.48 -15.10 2.55
C LEU A 250 2.70 -13.79 2.41
N SER A 251 3.34 -12.71 1.97
CA SER A 251 2.57 -11.52 1.55
C SER A 251 1.75 -11.84 0.31
N THR A 252 0.65 -11.10 0.06
CA THR A 252 -0.16 -11.30 -1.16
C THR A 252 0.65 -11.16 -2.45
N ALA A 253 1.63 -10.26 -2.49
CA ALA A 253 2.51 -10.09 -3.65
C ALA A 253 3.46 -11.28 -3.82
N ASP A 254 4.09 -11.72 -2.73
CA ASP A 254 5.04 -12.84 -2.72
C ASP A 254 4.35 -14.17 -3.03
N PHE A 255 3.08 -14.33 -2.63
CA PHE A 255 2.26 -15.47 -3.01
C PHE A 255 2.11 -15.57 -4.53
N GLY A 256 1.80 -14.46 -5.21
CA GLY A 256 1.68 -14.44 -6.68
C GLY A 256 2.97 -14.84 -7.39
N ASP A 257 4.10 -14.27 -6.97
CA ASP A 257 5.41 -14.64 -7.52
C ASP A 257 5.77 -16.09 -7.20
N PHE A 258 5.51 -16.58 -5.98
CA PHE A 258 5.74 -17.98 -5.59
C PHE A 258 4.94 -18.97 -6.46
N VAL A 259 3.63 -18.74 -6.62
CA VAL A 259 2.76 -19.65 -7.39
C VAL A 259 3.12 -19.66 -8.88
N SER A 260 3.53 -18.52 -9.44
CA SER A 260 3.92 -18.42 -10.86
C SER A 260 5.08 -19.35 -11.27
N ARG A 261 5.87 -19.80 -10.29
CA ARG A 261 7.06 -20.64 -10.50
C ARG A 261 6.80 -22.14 -10.32
N ILE A 262 5.57 -22.54 -10.00
CA ILE A 262 5.23 -23.95 -9.75
C ILE A 262 5.00 -24.67 -11.09
N PRO A 263 5.87 -25.64 -11.46
CA PRO A 263 5.69 -26.36 -12.71
C PRO A 263 4.63 -27.46 -12.57
N GLY A 264 3.89 -27.70 -13.67
CA GLY A 264 3.03 -28.87 -13.77
C GLY A 264 3.80 -30.19 -13.56
N PRO A 265 3.14 -31.26 -13.08
CA PRO A 265 1.71 -31.36 -12.76
C PRO A 265 1.34 -30.88 -11.34
N LEU A 266 2.22 -30.12 -10.67
CA LEU A 266 1.91 -29.51 -9.38
C LEU A 266 1.13 -28.21 -9.57
N GLY A 267 0.33 -27.85 -8.56
CA GLY A 267 -0.37 -26.59 -8.50
C GLY A 267 -0.74 -26.19 -7.07
N ILE A 268 -1.34 -25.02 -6.93
CA ILE A 268 -1.91 -24.56 -5.66
C ILE A 268 -3.43 -24.63 -5.74
N GLY A 269 -4.01 -25.46 -4.88
CA GLY A 269 -5.45 -25.62 -4.70
C GLY A 269 -5.82 -25.40 -3.24
N LYS A 270 -6.91 -26.04 -2.79
CA LYS A 270 -7.31 -26.06 -1.38
C LYS A 270 -6.91 -27.38 -0.72
N VAL A 271 -6.21 -27.28 0.39
CA VAL A 271 -5.82 -28.41 1.24
C VAL A 271 -6.59 -28.33 2.55
N LEU A 272 -7.35 -29.37 2.85
CA LEU A 272 -8.08 -29.55 4.09
C LEU A 272 -7.12 -30.06 5.17
N LEU A 273 -6.98 -29.31 6.25
CA LEU A 273 -6.16 -29.65 7.41
C LEU A 273 -6.95 -30.47 8.43
N GLU A 274 -6.25 -31.15 9.34
CA GLU A 274 -6.86 -31.99 10.38
C GLU A 274 -7.79 -31.23 11.34
N ASN A 275 -7.63 -29.90 11.44
CA ASN A 275 -8.48 -29.01 12.22
C ASN A 275 -9.75 -28.56 11.47
N GLY A 276 -9.96 -29.00 10.22
CA GLY A 276 -11.10 -28.63 9.37
C GLY A 276 -10.92 -27.36 8.55
N GLU A 277 -9.77 -26.68 8.64
CA GLU A 277 -9.46 -25.48 7.85
C GLU A 277 -9.06 -25.86 6.41
N GLU A 278 -9.59 -25.15 5.40
CA GLU A 278 -9.16 -25.29 4.00
C GLU A 278 -8.28 -24.12 3.55
N LEU A 279 -6.99 -24.37 3.41
CA LEU A 279 -5.98 -23.37 3.06
C LEU A 279 -5.43 -23.56 1.64
N PRO A 280 -4.98 -22.49 0.96
CA PRO A 280 -4.17 -22.62 -0.23
C PRO A 280 -2.98 -23.56 0.01
N GLY A 281 -2.71 -24.52 -0.88
CA GLY A 281 -1.62 -25.46 -0.67
C GLY A 281 -1.27 -26.29 -1.88
N PHE A 282 -0.10 -26.95 -1.84
CA PHE A 282 0.34 -27.84 -2.90
C PHE A 282 -0.63 -29.01 -3.09
N ILE A 283 -1.13 -29.13 -4.31
CA ILE A 283 -1.86 -30.29 -4.82
C ILE A 283 -1.19 -30.75 -6.11
N ALA A 284 -1.58 -31.91 -6.61
CA ALA A 284 -1.16 -32.40 -7.91
C ALA A 284 -2.35 -32.82 -8.77
N GLU A 285 -2.20 -32.66 -10.08
CA GLU A 285 -3.13 -33.26 -11.04
C GLU A 285 -3.08 -34.80 -10.94
N PRO A 286 -4.17 -35.53 -11.26
CA PRO A 286 -4.19 -37.00 -11.19
C PRO A 286 -3.05 -37.70 -11.93
N ARG A 287 -2.61 -37.15 -13.08
CA ARG A 287 -1.47 -37.69 -13.87
C ARG A 287 -0.14 -37.70 -13.12
N ALA A 288 -0.03 -37.01 -11.98
CA ALA A 288 1.14 -37.06 -11.13
C ALA A 288 1.34 -38.45 -10.46
N ALA A 289 0.29 -39.27 -10.40
CA ALA A 289 0.38 -40.65 -9.90
C ALA A 289 0.96 -41.62 -10.94
N ASP A 290 0.98 -41.25 -12.23
CA ASP A 290 1.40 -42.14 -13.31
C ASP A 290 2.90 -42.47 -13.19
N GLY A 291 3.22 -43.72 -12.87
CA GLY A 291 4.60 -44.18 -12.68
C GLY A 291 5.28 -43.66 -11.40
N ALA A 292 4.52 -43.06 -10.48
CA ALA A 292 5.01 -42.60 -9.19
C ALA A 292 4.95 -43.70 -8.12
N GLU A 293 5.87 -43.67 -7.15
CA GLU A 293 5.82 -44.54 -5.97
C GLU A 293 4.77 -44.00 -5.01
N GLU A 294 3.83 -44.84 -4.58
CA GLU A 294 2.86 -44.51 -3.54
C GLU A 294 3.57 -44.48 -2.19
N ILE A 295 3.49 -43.35 -1.46
CA ILE A 295 4.24 -43.12 -0.20
C ILE A 295 3.35 -42.67 0.97
N THR A 296 2.03 -42.81 0.87
CA THR A 296 1.07 -42.44 1.93
C THR A 296 1.39 -43.14 3.25
N GLY A 297 1.84 -44.39 3.21
CA GLY A 297 2.19 -45.17 4.41
C GLY A 297 3.33 -44.58 5.25
N PHE A 298 4.14 -43.67 4.70
CA PHE A 298 5.19 -42.97 5.44
C PHE A 298 4.66 -41.78 6.25
N GLY A 299 3.42 -41.34 6.00
CA GLY A 299 2.80 -40.21 6.68
C GLY A 299 3.34 -38.83 6.29
N GLY A 300 4.30 -38.75 5.36
CA GLY A 300 4.88 -37.49 4.91
C GLY A 300 6.16 -37.62 4.11
N TRP A 301 6.51 -36.56 3.38
CA TRP A 301 7.68 -36.53 2.50
C TRP A 301 9.01 -36.66 3.26
N LYS A 302 9.15 -36.03 4.42
CA LYS A 302 10.37 -36.10 5.25
C LYS A 302 10.63 -37.53 5.75
N ALA A 303 9.58 -38.23 6.20
CA ALA A 303 9.68 -39.61 6.65
C ALA A 303 10.07 -40.57 5.51
N TRP A 304 9.51 -40.37 4.31
CA TRP A 304 9.92 -41.14 3.13
C TRP A 304 11.38 -40.89 2.75
N LEU A 305 11.83 -39.63 2.71
CA LEU A 305 13.24 -39.31 2.43
C LEU A 305 14.20 -39.97 3.44
N ALA A 306 13.84 -40.00 4.72
CA ALA A 306 14.64 -40.66 5.76
C ALA A 306 14.71 -42.18 5.56
N SER A 307 13.70 -42.81 4.97
CA SER A 307 13.71 -44.26 4.67
C SER A 307 14.58 -44.66 3.47
N LYS A 308 15.01 -43.69 2.67
CA LYS A 308 15.88 -43.89 1.50
C LYS A 308 17.37 -43.63 1.82
N GLN A 309 17.69 -43.27 3.07
CA GLN A 309 19.06 -43.14 3.60
C GLN A 309 19.48 -44.45 4.26
#